data_AF-A0A1I3QUH0-F1
#
_entry.id   AF-A0A1I3QUH0-F1
#
_cell.length_a   1.000
_cell.length_b   1.000
_cell.length_c   1.000
_cell.angle_alpha   90.00
_cell.angle_beta   90.00
_cell.angle_gamma   90.00
#
_symmetry.space_group_name_H-M   'P 1'
#
loop_
_entity.id
_entity.type
_entity.pdbx_description
1 polymer ?
#
loop_
_entity_poly.entity_id
_entity_poly.type
_entity_poly.pdbx_seq_one_letter_code
_entity_poly.pdbx_strand_id
1 'polypeptide(L)'
;MRKNIIVVFGLDEHRQSYLRQLYLCKKKHEDENVYITINDLNQAIGIYATKDDNFSAIKEFVNSGYDKSDLVRNKNNAENLINEFYCSLWDTLGLQENLIKRCNRQVKIEAIQNATGLSNHEIIYLLKSWCGFLNVHSRQLSLHKTLDRRNKNENKVGVNKTYNNYRAGFLAKNSFYDGKRTFLQKYGAIGKEDPNNPQSISELLTAQKGCKYYEGFTRRRNGNNFFTSSIYNNYNIENKDYFSHVFDSFLESDRAGFAALANLDKMMSDRLEKHKFNRDDLMKNRFQDNEDYHYTSIISKSFLTAFFRKTSKLAIDWVEKEAGIENSPIKGLRFYMKGYSPSNNVDNNINEGNFHHQWRHAGYKDIGSPNHISPITYSELRRVNKLTKNNKEHHIEKEYIDKFESARKYLATL
;
A
#
# COMPACT_ATOMS: atom_id res chain seq x y z
N MET A 1 -17.30 -6.93 -29.60
CA MET A 1 -17.62 -5.61 -29.02
C MET A 1 -16.47 -5.22 -28.10
N ARG A 2 -16.04 -3.94 -28.10
CA ARG A 2 -14.99 -3.47 -27.18
C ARG A 2 -15.50 -3.62 -25.75
N LYS A 3 -14.67 -4.14 -24.84
CA LYS A 3 -15.03 -4.28 -23.44
C LYS A 3 -14.91 -2.93 -22.73
N ASN A 4 -15.81 -2.67 -21.79
CA ASN A 4 -15.79 -1.46 -20.98
C ASN A 4 -14.88 -1.70 -19.76
N ILE A 5 -13.76 -1.00 -19.66
CA ILE A 5 -12.81 -1.20 -18.57
C ILE A 5 -13.13 -0.23 -17.44
N ILE A 6 -13.38 -0.78 -16.26
CA ILE A 6 -13.67 -0.03 -15.03
C ILE A 6 -12.49 -0.21 -14.07
N VAL A 7 -11.86 0.90 -13.68
CA VAL A 7 -10.72 0.87 -12.75
C VAL A 7 -11.22 0.96 -11.32
N VAL A 8 -10.84 -0.02 -10.50
CA VAL A 8 -11.33 -0.19 -9.15
C VAL A 8 -10.35 0.33 -8.11
N PHE A 9 -10.84 1.25 -7.28
CA PHE A 9 -10.13 1.82 -6.13
C PHE A 9 -10.82 1.44 -4.83
N GLY A 10 -10.06 1.34 -3.73
CA GLY A 10 -10.60 0.97 -2.42
C GLY A 10 -9.54 0.30 -1.54
N LEU A 11 -9.94 -0.09 -0.33
CA LEU A 11 -9.08 -0.84 0.58
C LEU A 11 -8.83 -2.24 0.01
N ASP A 12 -7.58 -2.70 0.04
CA ASP A 12 -7.14 -3.87 -0.73
C ASP A 12 -7.95 -5.14 -0.44
N GLU A 13 -8.12 -5.50 0.84
CA GLU A 13 -8.90 -6.68 1.25
C GLU A 13 -10.36 -6.64 0.73
N HIS A 14 -10.99 -5.47 0.81
CA HIS A 14 -12.38 -5.29 0.37
C HIS A 14 -12.49 -5.28 -1.15
N ARG A 15 -11.55 -4.63 -1.83
CA ARG A 15 -11.45 -4.58 -3.28
C ARG A 15 -11.26 -5.99 -3.87
N GLN A 16 -10.36 -6.80 -3.29
CA GLN A 16 -10.12 -8.16 -3.76
C GLN A 16 -11.35 -9.06 -3.56
N SER A 17 -12.00 -8.99 -2.39
CA SER A 17 -13.24 -9.73 -2.14
C SER A 17 -14.34 -9.38 -3.15
N TYR A 18 -14.47 -8.10 -3.48
CA TYR A 18 -15.41 -7.63 -4.47
C TYR A 18 -15.09 -8.12 -5.90
N LEU A 19 -13.85 -7.94 -6.34
CA LEU A 19 -13.41 -8.42 -7.66
C LEU A 19 -13.61 -9.93 -7.79
N ARG A 20 -13.31 -10.70 -6.73
CA ARG A 20 -13.64 -12.13 -6.66
C ARG A 20 -15.11 -12.39 -6.91
N GLN A 21 -16.01 -11.71 -6.21
CA GLN A 21 -17.45 -11.91 -6.38
C GLN A 21 -17.91 -11.57 -7.81
N LEU A 22 -17.37 -10.51 -8.41
CA LEU A 22 -17.70 -10.18 -9.80
C LEU A 22 -17.29 -11.27 -10.79
N TYR A 23 -16.07 -11.77 -10.70
CA TYR A 23 -15.55 -12.73 -11.67
C TYR A 23 -15.94 -14.19 -11.37
N LEU A 24 -16.23 -14.54 -10.11
CA LEU A 24 -16.60 -15.89 -9.68
C LEU A 24 -18.11 -16.11 -9.54
N CYS A 25 -18.87 -15.08 -9.14
CA CYS A 25 -20.28 -15.25 -8.73
C CYS A 25 -21.30 -14.63 -9.69
N LYS A 26 -20.93 -13.65 -10.53
CA LYS A 26 -21.86 -13.18 -11.58
C LYS A 26 -21.86 -14.15 -12.76
N LYS A 27 -23.04 -14.43 -13.30
CA LYS A 27 -23.20 -15.15 -14.58
C LYS A 27 -22.35 -14.44 -15.64
N LYS A 28 -21.40 -15.17 -16.22
CA LYS A 28 -20.36 -14.77 -17.20
C LYS A 28 -20.82 -14.00 -18.45
N HIS A 29 -22.09 -13.61 -18.58
CA HIS A 29 -22.68 -13.32 -19.88
C HIS A 29 -23.49 -12.03 -20.01
N GLU A 30 -23.71 -11.24 -18.95
CA GLU A 30 -24.52 -10.00 -19.06
C GLU A 30 -23.76 -8.69 -18.83
N ASP A 31 -22.63 -8.71 -18.10
CA ASP A 31 -21.87 -7.49 -17.82
C ASP A 31 -20.78 -7.29 -18.89
N GLU A 32 -20.88 -6.24 -19.71
CA GLU A 32 -19.86 -5.88 -20.71
C GLU A 32 -18.58 -5.31 -20.09
N ASN A 33 -18.57 -5.13 -18.77
CA ASN A 33 -17.49 -4.51 -18.03
C ASN A 33 -16.37 -5.49 -17.63
N VAL A 34 -15.14 -5.01 -17.72
CA VAL A 34 -13.93 -5.65 -17.20
C VAL A 34 -13.36 -4.78 -16.10
N TYR A 35 -13.19 -5.35 -14.92
CA TYR A 35 -12.75 -4.65 -13.73
C TYR A 35 -11.27 -4.94 -13.47
N ILE A 36 -10.47 -3.88 -13.40
CA ILE A 36 -9.03 -3.95 -13.14
C ILE A 36 -8.66 -3.00 -12.01
N THR A 37 -7.43 -3.07 -11.52
CA THR A 37 -6.87 -2.14 -10.55
C THR A 37 -5.65 -1.44 -11.14
N ILE A 38 -5.29 -0.28 -10.58
CA ILE A 38 -4.05 0.38 -10.97
C ILE A 38 -2.80 -0.44 -10.61
N ASN A 39 -2.90 -1.36 -9.65
CA ASN A 39 -1.81 -2.24 -9.29
C ASN A 39 -1.46 -3.19 -10.44
N ASP A 40 -2.46 -3.65 -11.19
CA ASP A 40 -2.27 -4.54 -12.35
C ASP A 40 -1.42 -3.86 -13.43
N LEU A 41 -1.69 -2.57 -13.67
CA LEU A 41 -0.92 -1.75 -14.60
C LEU A 41 0.47 -1.41 -14.04
N ASN A 42 0.56 -1.00 -12.77
CA ASN A 42 1.83 -0.66 -12.14
C ASN A 42 2.78 -1.87 -12.05
N GLN A 43 2.26 -3.07 -11.81
CA GLN A 43 3.05 -4.29 -11.81
C GLN A 43 3.53 -4.61 -13.22
N ALA A 44 2.64 -4.55 -14.21
CA ALA A 44 3.00 -4.80 -15.60
C ALA A 44 4.14 -3.91 -16.07
N ILE A 45 4.12 -2.61 -15.73
CA ILE A 45 5.19 -1.66 -16.12
C ILE A 45 6.39 -1.67 -15.16
N GLY A 46 6.44 -2.59 -14.20
CA GLY A 46 7.56 -2.74 -13.27
C GLY A 46 7.74 -1.54 -12.35
N ILE A 47 6.65 -0.94 -11.89
CA ILE A 47 6.62 0.00 -10.74
C ILE A 47 6.35 -0.76 -9.44
N TYR A 48 5.60 -1.87 -9.52
CA TYR A 48 5.28 -2.74 -8.40
C TYR A 48 5.89 -4.12 -8.66
N ALA A 49 6.80 -4.56 -7.80
CA ALA A 49 7.32 -5.91 -7.82
C ALA A 49 6.57 -6.77 -6.78
N THR A 50 6.15 -7.96 -7.20
CA THR A 50 5.56 -8.98 -6.29
C THR A 50 6.59 -9.59 -5.34
N LYS A 51 7.87 -9.40 -5.63
CA LYS A 51 9.01 -9.76 -4.77
C LYS A 51 9.52 -8.50 -4.06
N ASP A 52 10.21 -8.66 -2.94
CA ASP A 52 10.69 -7.57 -2.06
C ASP A 52 11.55 -6.48 -2.77
N ASP A 53 11.87 -6.62 -4.05
CA ASP A 53 12.69 -5.71 -4.86
C ASP A 53 11.92 -4.51 -5.48
N ASN A 54 10.97 -3.94 -4.72
CA ASN A 54 10.20 -2.77 -5.19
C ASN A 54 11.09 -1.53 -5.43
N PHE A 55 12.22 -1.41 -4.73
CA PHE A 55 13.12 -0.26 -4.88
C PHE A 55 13.87 -0.26 -6.19
N SER A 56 14.40 -1.40 -6.63
CA SER A 56 15.10 -1.48 -7.91
C SER A 56 14.13 -1.22 -9.07
N ALA A 57 12.93 -1.78 -9.00
CA ALA A 57 11.87 -1.56 -9.97
C ALA A 57 11.52 -0.06 -10.12
N ILE A 58 11.27 0.64 -9.00
CA ILE A 58 10.98 2.08 -9.03
C ILE A 58 12.20 2.89 -9.45
N LYS A 59 13.41 2.52 -9.00
CA LYS A 59 14.66 3.17 -9.41
C LYS A 59 14.85 3.10 -10.93
N GLU A 60 14.65 1.94 -11.54
CA GLU A 60 14.69 1.78 -12.99
C GLU A 60 13.65 2.64 -13.70
N PHE A 61 12.42 2.66 -13.18
CA PHE A 61 11.36 3.51 -13.72
C PHE A 61 11.68 5.01 -13.63
N VAL A 62 12.25 5.47 -12.52
CA VAL A 62 12.71 6.87 -12.37
C VAL A 62 13.90 7.15 -13.29
N ASN A 63 14.81 6.19 -13.47
CA ASN A 63 15.97 6.33 -14.33
C ASN A 63 15.62 6.42 -15.81
N SER A 64 14.55 5.76 -16.24
CA SER A 64 14.00 5.89 -17.59
C SER A 64 13.22 7.21 -17.80
N GLY A 65 13.26 8.13 -16.82
CA GLY A 65 12.56 9.40 -16.91
C GLY A 65 11.05 9.27 -16.75
N TYR A 66 10.58 8.25 -16.01
CA TYR A 66 9.15 7.90 -15.88
C TYR A 66 8.52 7.46 -17.20
N ASP A 67 9.32 7.22 -18.23
CA ASP A 67 8.88 6.76 -19.52
C ASP A 67 9.31 5.30 -19.73
N LYS A 68 8.33 4.42 -19.88
CA LYS A 68 8.54 3.04 -20.32
C LYS A 68 7.82 2.76 -21.65
N SER A 69 7.41 3.80 -22.37
CA SER A 69 6.69 3.66 -23.65
C SER A 69 7.53 2.93 -24.70
N ASP A 70 8.86 3.06 -24.67
CA ASP A 70 9.77 2.31 -25.54
C ASP A 70 9.77 0.81 -25.24
N LEU A 71 9.53 0.39 -23.99
CA LEU A 71 9.32 -1.03 -23.65
C LEU A 71 8.02 -1.56 -24.26
N VAL A 72 7.03 -0.71 -24.48
CA VAL A 72 5.79 -1.11 -25.18
C VAL A 72 5.93 -1.02 -26.71
N ARG A 73 6.99 -0.39 -27.24
CA ARG A 73 7.27 -0.33 -28.68
C ARG A 73 8.04 -1.56 -29.18
N ASN A 74 8.91 -2.13 -28.34
CA ASN A 74 9.60 -3.38 -28.67
C ASN A 74 8.65 -4.59 -28.50
N LYS A 75 8.45 -5.37 -29.56
CA LYS A 75 7.50 -6.50 -29.60
C LYS A 75 7.75 -7.53 -28.49
N ASN A 76 9.01 -7.92 -28.26
CA ASN A 76 9.34 -8.92 -27.23
C ASN A 76 9.08 -8.38 -25.82
N ASN A 77 9.33 -7.08 -25.61
CA ASN A 77 9.04 -6.44 -24.34
C ASN A 77 7.52 -6.29 -24.13
N ALA A 78 6.77 -5.93 -25.18
CA ALA A 78 5.31 -5.80 -25.10
C ALA A 78 4.64 -7.12 -24.67
N GLU A 79 5.08 -8.27 -25.20
CA GLU A 79 4.59 -9.58 -24.77
C GLU A 79 4.85 -9.86 -23.29
N ASN A 80 6.05 -9.54 -22.81
CA ASN A 80 6.39 -9.69 -21.40
C ASN A 80 5.48 -8.81 -20.50
N LEU A 81 5.26 -7.54 -20.87
CA LEU A 81 4.40 -6.62 -20.11
C LEU A 81 2.94 -7.09 -20.09
N ILE A 82 2.43 -7.61 -21.22
CA ILE A 82 1.09 -8.19 -21.31
C ILE A 82 0.97 -9.41 -20.37
N ASN A 83 1.97 -10.29 -20.40
CA ASN A 83 1.99 -11.48 -19.55
C ASN A 83 2.06 -11.10 -18.06
N GLU A 84 2.84 -10.08 -17.71
CA GLU A 84 2.87 -9.54 -16.34
C GLU A 84 1.53 -8.92 -15.93
N PHE A 85 0.85 -8.21 -16.83
CA PHE A 85 -0.49 -7.68 -16.59
C PHE A 85 -1.49 -8.80 -16.26
N TYR A 86 -1.55 -9.85 -17.08
CA TYR A 86 -2.43 -10.99 -16.82
C TYR A 86 -2.09 -11.72 -15.52
N CYS A 87 -0.80 -11.87 -15.20
CA CYS A 87 -0.38 -12.47 -13.93
C CYS A 87 -0.80 -11.60 -12.74
N SER A 88 -0.64 -10.28 -12.83
CA SER A 88 -1.06 -9.36 -11.79
C SER A 88 -2.58 -9.38 -11.59
N LEU A 89 -3.34 -9.35 -12.68
CA LEU A 89 -4.80 -9.43 -12.63
C LEU A 89 -5.25 -10.75 -12.00
N TRP A 90 -4.61 -11.87 -12.34
CA TRP A 90 -4.86 -13.16 -11.69
C TRP A 90 -4.64 -13.10 -10.17
N ASP A 91 -3.52 -12.52 -9.73
CA ASP A 91 -3.18 -12.41 -8.32
C ASP A 91 -4.18 -11.48 -7.59
N THR A 92 -4.59 -10.38 -8.22
CA THR A 92 -5.63 -9.45 -7.73
C THR A 92 -6.99 -10.14 -7.58
N LEU A 93 -7.36 -11.01 -8.52
CA LEU A 93 -8.58 -11.80 -8.43
C LEU A 93 -8.49 -12.90 -7.37
N GLY A 94 -7.30 -13.24 -6.88
CA GLY A 94 -7.11 -14.19 -5.78
C GLY A 94 -7.87 -15.50 -5.98
N LEU A 95 -7.89 -15.98 -7.22
CA LEU A 95 -8.40 -17.28 -7.59
C LEU A 95 -7.61 -18.31 -6.73
N GLN A 96 -8.34 -19.16 -5.99
CA GLN A 96 -7.94 -19.91 -4.78
C GLN A 96 -6.45 -20.28 -4.57
N GLU A 97 -5.89 -19.87 -3.43
CA GLU A 97 -4.50 -20.14 -2.99
C GLU A 97 -4.07 -21.62 -2.93
N ASN A 98 -5.02 -22.57 -2.82
CA ASN A 98 -4.69 -23.98 -2.57
C ASN A 98 -4.61 -24.84 -3.84
N LEU A 99 -5.27 -24.45 -4.94
CA LEU A 99 -5.17 -25.13 -6.24
C LEU A 99 -4.06 -24.57 -7.14
N ILE A 100 -3.56 -23.36 -6.83
CA ILE A 100 -2.94 -22.46 -7.81
C ILE A 100 -1.45 -22.20 -7.58
N LYS A 101 -0.88 -22.55 -6.42
CA LYS A 101 0.58 -22.46 -6.18
C LYS A 101 1.43 -23.30 -7.14
N ARG A 102 0.82 -24.19 -7.94
CA ARG A 102 1.47 -25.06 -8.93
C ARG A 102 1.06 -24.78 -10.39
N CYS A 103 0.16 -23.82 -10.65
CA CYS A 103 -0.21 -23.49 -12.02
C CYS A 103 0.95 -22.77 -12.70
N ASN A 104 1.35 -23.24 -13.88
CA ASN A 104 2.34 -22.55 -14.69
C ASN A 104 1.78 -21.19 -15.16
N ARG A 105 2.68 -20.29 -15.55
CA ARG A 105 2.35 -18.93 -15.98
C ARG A 105 1.33 -18.90 -17.12
N GLN A 106 1.45 -19.82 -18.07
CA GLN A 106 0.60 -19.89 -19.26
C GLN A 106 -0.87 -20.17 -18.91
N VAL A 107 -1.12 -21.11 -18.00
CA VAL A 107 -2.48 -21.45 -17.53
C VAL A 107 -3.15 -20.25 -16.87
N LYS A 108 -2.40 -19.44 -16.10
CA LYS A 108 -2.95 -18.20 -15.51
C LYS A 108 -3.38 -17.22 -16.60
N ILE A 109 -2.53 -17.01 -17.60
CA ILE A 109 -2.78 -16.08 -18.71
C ILE A 109 -4.03 -16.48 -19.48
N GLU A 110 -4.12 -17.74 -19.92
CA GLU A 110 -5.26 -18.26 -20.68
C GLU A 110 -6.56 -18.16 -19.90
N ALA A 111 -6.54 -18.45 -18.59
CA ALA A 111 -7.72 -18.36 -17.76
C ALA A 111 -8.21 -16.91 -17.60
N ILE A 112 -7.31 -15.92 -17.43
CA ILE A 112 -7.71 -14.51 -17.39
C ILE A 112 -8.17 -14.00 -18.75
N GLN A 113 -7.50 -14.39 -19.83
CA GLN A 113 -7.93 -14.06 -21.20
C GLN A 113 -9.35 -14.55 -21.45
N ASN A 114 -9.64 -15.80 -21.09
CA ASN A 114 -10.97 -16.38 -21.23
C ASN A 114 -12.01 -15.73 -20.30
N ALA A 115 -11.62 -15.34 -19.08
CA ALA A 115 -12.53 -14.73 -18.11
C ALA A 115 -12.87 -13.28 -18.43
N THR A 116 -11.91 -12.50 -18.93
CA THR A 116 -12.05 -11.06 -19.16
C THR A 116 -12.42 -10.73 -20.60
N GLY A 117 -11.97 -11.56 -21.56
CA GLY A 117 -12.06 -11.26 -22.98
C GLY A 117 -11.21 -10.07 -23.42
N LEU A 118 -10.28 -9.59 -22.59
CA LEU A 118 -9.37 -8.50 -22.96
C LEU A 118 -8.42 -8.98 -24.07
N SER A 119 -8.33 -8.18 -25.12
CA SER A 119 -7.36 -8.40 -26.20
C SER A 119 -5.99 -7.83 -25.83
N ASN A 120 -4.94 -8.39 -26.43
CA ASN A 120 -3.58 -7.85 -26.31
C ASN A 120 -3.49 -6.38 -26.77
N HIS A 121 -4.31 -5.99 -27.76
CA HIS A 121 -4.37 -4.60 -28.23
C HIS A 121 -4.91 -3.65 -27.15
N GLU A 122 -5.98 -4.04 -26.44
CA GLU A 122 -6.52 -3.24 -25.33
C GLU A 122 -5.50 -3.11 -24.21
N ILE A 123 -4.79 -4.17 -23.85
CA ILE A 123 -3.75 -4.12 -22.80
C ILE A 123 -2.59 -3.20 -23.23
N ILE A 124 -2.12 -3.32 -24.47
CA ILE A 124 -1.08 -2.42 -25.01
C ILE A 124 -1.55 -0.97 -24.94
N TYR A 125 -2.81 -0.69 -25.29
CA TYR A 125 -3.40 0.65 -25.17
C TYR A 125 -3.33 1.16 -23.73
N LEU A 126 -3.79 0.35 -22.76
CA LEU A 126 -3.78 0.73 -21.33
C LEU A 126 -2.36 1.05 -20.84
N LEU A 127 -1.40 0.17 -21.15
CA LEU A 127 -0.01 0.34 -20.72
C LEU A 127 0.62 1.58 -21.36
N LYS A 128 0.39 1.84 -22.65
CA LYS A 128 0.88 3.05 -23.33
C LYS A 128 0.25 4.32 -22.77
N SER A 129 -1.08 4.33 -22.63
CA SER A 129 -1.80 5.50 -22.11
C SER A 129 -1.37 5.81 -20.68
N TRP A 130 -1.26 4.80 -19.81
CA TRP A 130 -0.83 4.98 -18.43
C TRP A 130 0.62 5.46 -18.33
N CYS A 131 1.57 4.82 -19.03
CA CYS A 131 2.97 5.27 -19.07
C CYS A 131 3.10 6.70 -19.59
N GLY A 132 2.41 7.03 -20.69
CA GLY A 132 2.41 8.38 -21.24
C GLY A 132 1.85 9.41 -20.25
N PHE A 133 0.78 9.06 -19.55
CA PHE A 133 0.20 9.92 -18.51
C PHE A 133 1.18 10.14 -17.35
N LEU A 134 1.84 9.09 -16.86
CA LEU A 134 2.82 9.19 -15.79
C LEU A 134 4.04 10.03 -16.18
N ASN A 135 4.53 9.89 -17.42
CA ASN A 135 5.65 10.69 -17.92
C ASN A 135 5.33 12.19 -17.90
N VAL A 136 4.18 12.58 -18.46
CA VAL A 136 3.69 13.97 -18.47
C VAL A 136 3.53 14.52 -17.04
N HIS A 137 3.16 13.68 -16.08
CA HIS A 137 2.93 14.05 -14.68
C HIS A 137 4.07 13.62 -13.74
N SER A 138 5.26 13.34 -14.26
CA SER A 138 6.45 12.90 -13.49
C SER A 138 6.79 13.85 -12.34
N ARG A 139 6.65 15.17 -12.56
CA ARG A 139 6.83 16.19 -11.51
C ARG A 139 5.88 16.01 -10.32
N GLN A 140 4.68 15.49 -10.53
CA GLN A 140 3.69 15.22 -9.49
C GLN A 140 3.96 13.90 -8.75
N LEU A 141 4.62 12.94 -9.42
CA LEU A 141 5.14 11.71 -8.79
C LEU A 141 6.36 11.97 -7.91
N SER A 142 7.16 12.99 -8.21
CA SER A 142 8.42 13.26 -7.51
C SER A 142 8.26 13.36 -5.99
N LEU A 143 9.00 12.53 -5.26
CA LEU A 143 9.15 12.60 -3.80
C LEU A 143 10.12 13.71 -3.42
N HIS A 144 11.18 13.90 -4.21
CA HIS A 144 12.10 15.04 -4.13
C HIS A 144 11.34 16.37 -4.04
N LYS A 145 10.45 16.67 -5.01
CA LYS A 145 9.65 17.92 -4.98
C LYS A 145 8.74 18.01 -3.75
N THR A 146 8.29 16.88 -3.23
CA THR A 146 7.46 16.85 -2.02
C THR A 146 8.25 17.17 -0.77
N LEU A 147 9.44 16.60 -0.65
CA LEU A 147 10.34 16.77 0.49
C LEU A 147 11.02 18.14 0.44
N ASP A 148 11.52 18.59 -0.71
CA ASP A 148 12.07 19.94 -0.90
C ASP A 148 11.07 21.03 -0.49
N ARG A 149 9.81 20.93 -0.95
CA ARG A 149 8.75 21.85 -0.53
C ARG A 149 8.52 21.82 0.99
N ARG A 150 8.59 20.65 1.62
CA ARG A 150 8.37 20.54 3.07
C ARG A 150 9.56 21.08 3.87
N ASN A 151 10.79 20.78 3.43
CA ASN A 151 12.04 21.30 3.97
C ASN A 151 12.04 22.83 3.97
N LYS A 152 11.65 23.45 2.85
CA LYS A 152 11.50 24.92 2.71
C LYS A 152 10.37 25.55 3.54
N ASN A 153 9.53 24.73 4.19
CA ASN A 153 8.41 25.19 5.01
C ASN A 153 8.61 24.93 6.52
N GLU A 154 9.78 24.45 6.93
CA GLU A 154 10.09 24.13 8.34
C GLU A 154 9.88 25.33 9.29
N ASN A 155 9.99 26.56 8.77
CA ASN A 155 9.90 27.80 9.55
C ASN A 155 8.87 28.84 9.02
N LYS A 156 7.94 28.47 8.14
CA LYS A 156 6.93 29.43 7.64
C LYS A 156 5.77 29.56 8.61
N VAL A 157 5.77 30.63 9.41
CA VAL A 157 4.62 31.08 10.20
C VAL A 157 3.66 31.82 9.26
N GLY A 158 2.52 31.20 8.97
CA GLY A 158 1.46 31.76 8.15
C GLY A 158 0.18 30.94 8.34
N VAL A 159 -0.95 31.48 7.88
CA VAL A 159 -2.31 31.06 8.27
C VAL A 159 -2.59 29.56 8.11
N ASN A 160 -1.85 28.77 7.32
CA ASN A 160 -2.15 27.34 7.18
C ASN A 160 -0.96 26.48 6.72
N LYS A 161 -0.05 26.06 7.63
CA LYS A 161 0.72 24.77 7.66
C LYS A 161 2.17 24.94 8.15
N THR A 162 2.41 24.89 9.46
CA THR A 162 3.74 24.64 10.04
C THR A 162 4.03 23.13 10.12
N TYR A 163 5.29 22.74 9.94
CA TYR A 163 5.77 21.37 10.15
C TYR A 163 6.87 21.38 11.20
N ASN A 164 6.59 20.87 12.41
CA ASN A 164 7.58 20.89 13.50
C ASN A 164 8.77 19.96 13.21
N ASN A 165 8.52 18.89 12.45
CA ASN A 165 9.53 17.97 11.95
C ASN A 165 8.98 17.28 10.69
N TYR A 166 9.35 17.76 9.51
CA TYR A 166 8.73 17.27 8.28
C TYR A 166 9.07 15.81 7.96
N ARG A 167 10.22 15.32 8.44
CA ARG A 167 10.67 13.93 8.28
C ARG A 167 9.80 13.01 9.11
N ALA A 168 9.63 13.31 10.41
CA ALA A 168 8.73 12.58 11.28
C ALA A 168 7.28 12.60 10.77
N GLY A 169 6.77 13.78 10.37
CA GLY A 169 5.45 13.90 9.77
C GLY A 169 5.29 13.17 8.43
N PHE A 170 6.36 13.02 7.66
CA PHE A 170 6.37 12.19 6.45
C PHE A 170 6.27 10.70 6.79
N LEU A 171 7.06 10.22 7.76
CA LEU A 171 7.04 8.82 8.18
C LEU A 171 5.71 8.46 8.85
N ALA A 172 5.23 9.23 9.81
CA ALA A 172 3.98 8.97 10.52
C ALA A 172 2.79 8.88 9.56
N LYS A 173 2.74 9.77 8.56
CA LYS A 173 1.69 9.78 7.54
C LYS A 173 1.67 8.53 6.64
N ASN A 174 2.84 7.95 6.37
CA ASN A 174 3.02 6.90 5.37
C ASN A 174 3.44 5.54 5.95
N SER A 175 3.62 5.44 7.27
CA SER A 175 3.82 4.17 7.94
C SER A 175 2.54 3.33 7.92
N PHE A 176 2.68 2.01 7.78
CA PHE A 176 1.56 1.09 7.91
C PHE A 176 1.25 0.79 9.37
N TYR A 177 -0.03 0.64 9.68
CA TYR A 177 -0.47 0.02 10.91
C TYR A 177 -0.57 -1.48 10.67
N ASP A 178 0.38 -2.25 11.20
CA ASP A 178 0.18 -3.69 11.25
C ASP A 178 -0.66 -4.01 12.49
N GLY A 179 -1.97 -4.15 12.32
CA GLY A 179 -2.91 -4.46 13.39
C GLY A 179 -2.56 -5.74 14.18
N LYS A 180 -1.72 -6.64 13.61
CA LYS A 180 -1.19 -7.80 14.32
C LYS A 180 -0.23 -7.43 15.46
N ARG A 181 0.46 -6.29 15.38
CA ARG A 181 1.29 -5.77 16.49
C ARG A 181 0.45 -5.41 17.72
N THR A 182 -0.78 -4.93 17.50
CA THR A 182 -1.72 -4.64 18.59
C THR A 182 -2.22 -5.90 19.28
N PHE A 183 -2.34 -7.04 18.59
CA PHE A 183 -2.73 -8.29 19.23
C PHE A 183 -1.66 -8.68 20.29
N LEU A 184 -0.38 -8.68 19.92
CA LEU A 184 0.71 -8.97 20.86
C LEU A 184 0.83 -7.93 21.98
N GLN A 185 0.56 -6.64 21.72
CA GLN A 185 0.53 -5.61 22.77
C GLN A 185 -0.69 -5.69 23.69
N LYS A 186 -1.86 -6.00 23.13
CA LYS A 186 -3.14 -6.07 23.86
C LYS A 186 -3.18 -7.31 24.75
N TYR A 187 -2.70 -8.45 24.27
CA TYR A 187 -2.61 -9.69 25.07
C TYR A 187 -1.34 -9.74 25.94
N GLY A 188 -0.26 -9.06 25.56
CA GLY A 188 0.91 -8.85 26.43
C GLY A 188 0.63 -7.93 27.64
N ALA A 189 -0.46 -7.17 27.61
CA ALA A 189 -0.95 -6.36 28.73
C ALA A 189 -1.90 -7.13 29.67
N ILE A 190 -2.56 -8.21 29.21
CA ILE A 190 -3.44 -9.07 30.03
C ILE A 190 -2.64 -9.87 31.06
N GLY A 191 -1.34 -10.07 30.85
CA GLY A 191 -0.42 -10.65 31.85
C GLY A 191 -0.16 -9.76 33.09
N LYS A 192 -1.00 -8.76 33.36
CA LYS A 192 -1.03 -7.98 34.61
C LYS A 192 -2.12 -8.43 35.59
N GLU A 193 -3.08 -9.25 35.17
CA GLU A 193 -4.11 -9.77 36.06
C GLU A 193 -3.83 -11.25 36.38
N ASP A 194 -3.78 -11.50 37.69
CA ASP A 194 -3.57 -12.75 38.42
C ASP A 194 -3.11 -14.01 37.63
N PRO A 195 -1.84 -14.44 37.76
CA PRO A 195 -1.35 -15.69 37.16
C PRO A 195 -2.05 -16.96 37.65
N ASN A 196 -2.93 -16.87 38.66
CA ASN A 196 -3.69 -18.01 39.18
C ASN A 196 -5.13 -18.12 38.65
N ASN A 197 -5.56 -17.28 37.70
CA ASN A 197 -6.88 -17.41 37.09
C ASN A 197 -6.85 -18.35 35.85
N PRO A 198 -7.35 -19.60 35.94
CA PRO A 198 -7.28 -20.60 34.88
C PRO A 198 -8.10 -20.25 33.62
N GLN A 199 -9.05 -19.31 33.69
CA GLN A 199 -9.77 -18.83 32.50
C GLN A 199 -8.87 -18.04 31.54
N SER A 200 -7.89 -17.30 32.05
CA SER A 200 -6.94 -16.53 31.23
C SER A 200 -5.95 -17.43 30.46
N ILE A 201 -5.56 -18.56 31.05
CA ILE A 201 -4.61 -19.52 30.46
C ILE A 201 -5.27 -20.36 29.37
N SER A 202 -6.55 -20.75 29.56
CA SER A 202 -7.33 -21.46 28.53
C SER A 202 -7.58 -20.60 27.29
N GLU A 203 -7.88 -19.31 27.47
CA GLU A 203 -8.03 -18.36 26.35
C GLU A 203 -6.70 -18.08 25.64
N LEU A 204 -5.59 -17.97 26.38
CA LEU A 204 -4.23 -17.86 25.83
C LEU A 204 -3.85 -19.09 24.98
N LEU A 205 -4.08 -20.30 25.49
CA LEU A 205 -3.76 -21.55 24.79
C LEU A 205 -4.66 -21.78 23.56
N THR A 206 -5.90 -21.29 23.58
CA THR A 206 -6.82 -21.36 22.43
C THR A 206 -6.40 -20.37 21.34
N ALA A 207 -5.88 -19.18 21.70
CA ALA A 207 -5.29 -18.23 20.76
C ALA A 207 -3.92 -18.70 20.20
N GLN A 208 -3.15 -19.48 20.97
CA GLN A 208 -1.81 -19.94 20.62
C GLN A 208 -1.78 -21.10 19.60
N LYS A 209 -2.88 -21.87 19.48
CA LYS A 209 -2.96 -23.02 18.54
C LYS A 209 -2.87 -22.65 17.05
N GLY A 210 -2.80 -21.36 16.69
CA GLY A 210 -2.59 -20.88 15.32
C GLY A 210 -1.23 -20.22 15.03
N CYS A 211 -0.33 -20.05 16.01
CA CYS A 211 0.93 -19.33 15.81
C CYS A 211 2.11 -20.09 16.44
N LYS A 212 2.80 -20.90 15.64
CA LYS A 212 4.15 -21.36 15.95
C LYS A 212 5.12 -20.24 15.57
N TYR A 213 5.65 -19.49 16.53
CA TYR A 213 7.05 -19.03 16.62
C TYR A 213 7.23 -18.06 17.81
N TYR A 214 8.29 -18.31 18.59
CA TYR A 214 8.88 -17.53 19.70
C TYR A 214 8.18 -17.56 21.07
N GLU A 215 8.56 -18.57 21.86
CA GLU A 215 8.55 -18.51 23.33
C GLU A 215 9.94 -18.08 23.83
N GLY A 216 9.96 -17.08 24.71
CA GLY A 216 11.15 -16.59 25.39
C GLY A 216 11.28 -15.08 25.31
N PHE A 217 10.83 -14.38 26.35
CA PHE A 217 11.02 -12.94 26.63
C PHE A 217 10.12 -11.92 25.93
N THR A 218 8.83 -11.88 26.29
CA THR A 218 8.07 -10.61 26.31
C THR A 218 7.17 -10.53 27.54
N ARG A 219 7.62 -9.82 28.58
CA ARG A 219 6.72 -9.33 29.65
C ARG A 219 6.77 -7.80 29.69
N ARG A 220 5.58 -7.20 29.66
CA ARG A 220 5.18 -5.80 29.92
C ARG A 220 5.32 -4.76 28.79
N ARG A 221 4.26 -4.51 28.00
CA ARG A 221 4.12 -3.28 27.17
C ARG A 221 2.66 -2.81 27.02
N ASN A 222 2.33 -1.64 27.59
CA ASN A 222 1.11 -0.87 27.28
C ASN A 222 1.34 -0.05 25.99
N GLY A 223 0.28 0.36 25.29
CA GLY A 223 0.32 1.06 23.99
C GLY A 223 1.07 2.40 23.93
N ASN A 224 1.33 3.06 25.07
CA ASN A 224 2.27 4.21 25.13
C ASN A 224 3.74 3.79 24.95
N ASN A 225 4.00 2.48 24.94
CA ASN A 225 5.33 1.93 24.98
C ASN A 225 5.76 1.25 23.68
N PHE A 226 5.11 1.49 22.54
CA PHE A 226 5.76 1.11 21.27
C PHE A 226 7.00 1.97 20.98
N PHE A 227 7.10 3.18 21.56
CA PHE A 227 8.30 4.02 21.52
C PHE A 227 9.14 4.01 22.81
N THR A 228 8.53 3.72 23.95
CA THR A 228 9.24 3.66 25.25
C THR A 228 9.53 2.23 25.71
N SER A 229 9.06 1.24 24.98
CA SER A 229 9.44 -0.13 25.21
C SER A 229 9.68 -0.83 23.86
N SER A 230 10.83 -0.51 23.27
CA SER A 230 11.78 -1.56 22.92
C SER A 230 12.35 -2.10 24.24
N ILE A 231 13.11 -3.20 24.27
CA ILE A 231 13.85 -3.50 25.52
C ILE A 231 14.85 -2.34 25.80
N TYR A 232 15.06 -1.51 24.78
CA TYR A 232 15.81 -0.27 24.73
C TYR A 232 14.84 0.92 24.89
N ASN A 233 14.94 1.58 26.03
CA ASN A 233 14.26 2.85 26.32
C ASN A 233 14.46 3.84 25.15
N ASN A 234 13.38 4.47 24.70
CA ASN A 234 13.35 5.52 23.68
C ASN A 234 13.90 5.06 22.32
N TYR A 235 12.99 4.61 21.43
CA TYR A 235 13.27 4.60 20.00
C TYR A 235 13.55 6.03 19.56
N ASN A 236 14.82 6.42 19.59
CA ASN A 236 15.23 7.66 19.00
C ASN A 236 15.45 7.40 17.50
N ILE A 237 14.38 7.43 16.71
CA ILE A 237 14.52 7.68 15.26
C ILE A 237 15.16 9.08 15.06
N GLU A 238 15.33 9.89 16.11
CA GLU A 238 16.30 11.00 16.10
C GLU A 238 17.77 10.56 16.13
N ASN A 239 18.13 9.27 16.03
CA ASN A 239 19.39 8.91 15.39
C ASN A 239 19.25 9.27 13.90
N LYS A 240 19.16 10.59 13.67
CA LYS A 240 18.96 11.28 12.41
C LYS A 240 20.01 10.74 11.45
N ASP A 241 21.19 10.43 11.93
CA ASP A 241 22.33 10.02 11.13
C ASP A 241 22.06 8.74 10.34
N TYR A 242 21.46 7.71 10.95
CA TYR A 242 21.25 6.43 10.24
C TYR A 242 20.35 6.58 9.01
N PHE A 243 19.34 7.46 9.02
CA PHE A 243 18.39 7.61 7.90
C PHE A 243 18.38 8.97 7.23
N SER A 244 19.13 9.94 7.76
CA SER A 244 19.25 11.30 7.22
C SER A 244 19.68 11.23 5.78
N HIS A 245 20.69 10.40 5.49
CA HIS A 245 21.22 10.20 4.15
C HIS A 245 20.12 9.83 3.14
N VAL A 246 19.09 9.04 3.51
CA VAL A 246 17.97 8.73 2.61
C VAL A 246 17.17 9.99 2.29
N PHE A 247 16.80 10.76 3.32
CA PHE A 247 16.08 12.02 3.12
C PHE A 247 16.90 13.03 2.32
N ASP A 248 18.19 13.15 2.62
CA ASP A 248 19.12 14.07 1.97
C ASP A 248 19.32 13.68 0.50
N SER A 249 19.47 12.39 0.20
CA SER A 249 19.48 11.88 -1.18
C SER A 249 18.17 12.19 -1.92
N PHE A 250 17.00 12.12 -1.28
CA PHE A 250 15.76 12.58 -1.91
C PHE A 250 15.69 14.10 -2.06
N LEU A 251 16.33 14.88 -1.18
CA LEU A 251 16.45 16.32 -1.37
C LEU A 251 17.35 16.68 -2.56
N GLU A 252 18.30 15.81 -2.93
CA GLU A 252 19.06 15.92 -4.18
C GLU A 252 18.21 15.55 -5.41
N SER A 253 17.66 14.33 -5.44
CA SER A 253 16.78 13.86 -6.53
C SER A 253 16.04 12.57 -6.18
N ASP A 254 14.97 12.25 -6.92
CA ASP A 254 14.31 10.93 -6.77
C ASP A 254 15.25 9.77 -7.11
N ARG A 255 16.12 9.95 -8.12
CA ARG A 255 17.12 8.95 -8.52
C ARG A 255 18.07 8.62 -7.36
N ALA A 256 18.64 9.65 -6.74
CA ALA A 256 19.53 9.48 -5.59
C ALA A 256 18.78 8.85 -4.40
N GLY A 257 17.57 9.34 -4.10
CA GLY A 257 16.74 8.81 -3.03
C GLY A 257 16.41 7.32 -3.16
N PHE A 258 15.94 6.88 -4.33
CA PHE A 258 15.64 5.45 -4.56
C PHE A 258 16.90 4.58 -4.61
N ALA A 259 18.04 5.13 -5.07
CA ALA A 259 19.33 4.43 -4.99
C ALA A 259 19.77 4.24 -3.52
N ALA A 260 19.61 5.26 -2.67
CA ALA A 260 19.90 5.16 -1.25
C ALA A 260 19.04 4.10 -0.56
N LEU A 261 17.73 4.06 -0.85
CA LEU A 261 16.82 3.03 -0.32
C LEU A 261 17.21 1.62 -0.77
N ALA A 262 17.55 1.43 -2.05
CA ALA A 262 17.98 0.12 -2.56
C ALA A 262 19.29 -0.35 -1.90
N ASN A 263 20.24 0.57 -1.70
CA ASN A 263 21.50 0.26 -1.00
C ASN A 263 21.27 -0.09 0.47
N LEU A 264 20.36 0.64 1.15
CA LEU A 264 20.01 0.38 2.53
C LEU A 264 19.36 -1.00 2.71
N ASP A 265 18.43 -1.36 1.83
CA ASP A 265 17.75 -2.66 1.83
C ASP A 265 18.72 -3.82 1.56
N LYS A 266 19.63 -3.64 0.59
CA LYS A 266 20.69 -4.60 0.31
C LYS A 266 21.65 -4.78 1.48
N MET A 267 22.13 -3.68 2.07
CA MET A 267 23.03 -3.72 3.22
C MET A 267 22.41 -4.50 4.39
N MET A 268 21.12 -4.30 4.65
CA MET A 268 20.42 -5.04 5.71
C MET A 268 20.22 -6.52 5.37
N SER A 269 19.91 -6.84 4.11
CA SER A 269 19.82 -8.24 3.65
C SER A 269 21.17 -8.96 3.80
N ASP A 270 22.26 -8.32 3.38
CA ASP A 270 23.63 -8.87 3.49
C ASP A 270 24.04 -9.07 4.96
N ARG A 271 23.69 -8.14 5.86
CA ARG A 271 23.91 -8.30 7.31
C ARG A 271 23.14 -9.50 7.86
N LEU A 272 21.85 -9.59 7.58
CA LEU A 272 21.01 -10.70 8.05
C LEU A 272 21.49 -12.07 7.53
N GLU A 273 21.99 -12.13 6.31
CA GLU A 273 22.55 -13.35 5.74
C GLU A 273 23.84 -13.78 6.44
N LYS A 274 24.75 -12.84 6.74
CA LYS A 274 25.98 -13.12 7.51
C LYS A 274 25.69 -13.73 8.88
N HIS A 275 24.63 -13.28 9.56
CA HIS A 275 24.23 -13.83 10.86
C HIS A 275 23.62 -15.23 10.79
N LYS A 276 23.21 -15.74 9.63
CA LYS A 276 22.73 -17.13 9.52
C LYS A 276 23.83 -18.17 9.76
N PHE A 277 25.11 -17.78 9.65
CA PHE A 277 26.24 -18.71 9.65
C PHE A 277 27.16 -18.61 10.89
N ASN A 278 27.00 -17.61 11.76
CA ASN A 278 27.85 -17.46 12.95
C ASN A 278 27.03 -17.36 14.25
N ARG A 279 26.99 -18.45 15.02
CA ARG A 279 26.13 -18.62 16.21
C ARG A 279 26.55 -17.75 17.41
N ASP A 280 27.82 -17.36 17.48
CA ASP A 280 28.37 -16.57 18.60
C ASP A 280 28.24 -15.05 18.37
N ASP A 281 28.32 -14.59 17.12
CA ASP A 281 27.95 -13.22 16.71
C ASP A 281 26.44 -12.95 16.88
N LEU A 282 25.65 -14.02 16.83
CA LEU A 282 24.19 -14.05 16.85
C LEU A 282 23.58 -13.54 18.17
N MET A 283 24.37 -13.45 19.25
CA MET A 283 23.89 -12.99 20.57
C MET A 283 24.23 -11.51 20.85
N LYS A 284 25.37 -11.00 20.38
CA LYS A 284 25.84 -9.63 20.68
C LYS A 284 25.36 -8.59 19.69
N ASN A 285 25.38 -8.89 18.39
CA ASN A 285 25.06 -7.90 17.33
C ASN A 285 23.59 -7.92 16.90
N ARG A 286 22.92 -9.07 17.08
CA ARG A 286 21.54 -9.32 16.65
C ARG A 286 20.52 -8.29 17.14
N PHE A 287 20.72 -7.69 18.30
CA PHE A 287 19.80 -6.69 18.82
C PHE A 287 19.84 -5.40 17.99
N GLN A 288 21.04 -4.87 17.73
CA GLN A 288 21.22 -3.69 16.88
C GLN A 288 20.83 -4.00 15.43
N ASP A 289 21.23 -5.16 14.90
CA ASP A 289 20.90 -5.56 13.52
C ASP A 289 19.37 -5.70 13.32
N ASN A 290 18.66 -6.28 14.28
CA ASN A 290 17.20 -6.38 14.22
C ASN A 290 16.52 -5.01 14.30
N GLU A 291 17.07 -4.11 15.11
CA GLU A 291 16.56 -2.74 15.25
C GLU A 291 16.77 -1.94 13.95
N ASP A 292 17.99 -1.94 13.41
CA ASP A 292 18.34 -1.36 12.12
C ASP A 292 17.46 -1.92 10.99
N TYR A 293 17.16 -3.22 11.02
CA TYR A 293 16.26 -3.88 10.08
C TYR A 293 14.84 -3.35 10.19
N HIS A 294 14.29 -3.25 11.40
CA HIS A 294 12.95 -2.73 11.61
C HIS A 294 12.81 -1.28 11.18
N TYR A 295 13.81 -0.45 11.47
CA TYR A 295 13.81 0.93 11.05
C TYR A 295 13.93 1.07 9.53
N THR A 296 14.84 0.31 8.90
CA THR A 296 14.94 0.20 7.44
C THR A 296 13.61 -0.18 6.85
N SER A 297 12.94 -1.21 7.37
CA SER A 297 11.61 -1.63 6.92
C SER A 297 10.57 -0.52 7.02
N ILE A 298 10.52 0.24 8.12
CA ILE A 298 9.58 1.36 8.32
C ILE A 298 9.83 2.45 7.27
N ILE A 299 11.08 2.82 7.04
CA ILE A 299 11.44 3.91 6.15
C ILE A 299 11.21 3.51 4.70
N SER A 300 11.73 2.35 4.31
CA SER A 300 11.46 1.71 3.03
C SER A 300 9.97 1.70 2.71
N LYS A 301 9.14 1.13 3.59
CA LYS A 301 7.68 1.07 3.40
C LYS A 301 7.02 2.46 3.35
N SER A 302 7.51 3.43 4.13
CA SER A 302 6.96 4.78 4.14
C SER A 302 7.20 5.51 2.81
N PHE A 303 8.40 5.37 2.23
CA PHE A 303 8.71 5.95 0.92
C PHE A 303 7.95 5.26 -0.22
N LEU A 304 7.86 3.92 -0.20
CA LEU A 304 7.02 3.17 -1.15
C LEU A 304 5.57 3.61 -1.07
N THR A 305 5.01 3.68 0.13
CA THR A 305 3.64 4.13 0.37
C THR A 305 3.42 5.54 -0.14
N ALA A 306 4.36 6.46 0.11
CA ALA A 306 4.27 7.82 -0.38
C ALA A 306 4.26 7.87 -1.92
N PHE A 307 5.08 7.04 -2.58
CA PHE A 307 5.12 6.92 -4.03
C PHE A 307 3.80 6.34 -4.58
N PHE A 308 3.33 5.21 -4.04
CA PHE A 308 2.10 4.58 -4.48
C PHE A 308 0.86 5.47 -4.26
N ARG A 309 0.82 6.25 -3.18
CA ARG A 309 -0.25 7.25 -2.98
C ARG A 309 -0.27 8.35 -4.03
N LYS A 310 0.90 8.69 -4.59
CA LYS A 310 0.96 9.65 -5.69
C LYS A 310 0.52 8.99 -6.99
N THR A 311 0.98 7.77 -7.29
CA THR A 311 0.54 7.04 -8.49
C THR A 311 -0.96 6.80 -8.47
N SER A 312 -1.53 6.38 -7.33
CA SER A 312 -2.98 6.13 -7.20
C SER A 312 -3.83 7.39 -7.38
N LYS A 313 -3.37 8.55 -6.92
CA LYS A 313 -4.06 9.82 -7.19
C LYS A 313 -4.01 10.22 -8.65
N LEU A 314 -2.86 10.07 -9.29
CA LEU A 314 -2.72 10.34 -10.72
C LEU A 314 -3.56 9.37 -11.54
N ALA A 315 -3.71 8.13 -11.09
CA ALA A 315 -4.56 7.16 -11.74
C ALA A 315 -6.03 7.58 -11.75
N ILE A 316 -6.55 8.21 -10.69
CA ILE A 316 -7.90 8.79 -10.72
C ILE A 316 -8.02 9.84 -11.83
N ASP A 317 -7.05 10.74 -11.91
CA ASP A 317 -7.05 11.82 -12.90
C ASP A 317 -6.91 11.27 -14.32
N TRP A 318 -6.10 10.22 -14.49
CA TRP A 318 -5.93 9.49 -15.74
C TRP A 318 -7.21 8.79 -16.19
N VAL A 319 -7.85 8.02 -15.29
CA VAL A 319 -9.09 7.30 -15.61
C VAL A 319 -10.20 8.27 -15.98
N GLU A 320 -10.35 9.36 -15.23
CA GLU A 320 -11.35 10.39 -15.56
C GLU A 320 -11.11 11.00 -16.94
N LYS A 321 -9.85 11.27 -17.29
CA LYS A 321 -9.47 11.79 -18.61
C LYS A 321 -9.77 10.77 -19.72
N GLU A 322 -9.40 9.51 -19.52
CA GLU A 322 -9.60 8.43 -20.49
C GLU A 322 -11.07 8.11 -20.71
N ALA A 323 -11.87 8.10 -19.64
CA ALA A 323 -13.30 7.81 -19.72
C ALA A 323 -14.08 8.83 -20.58
N GLY A 324 -13.62 10.08 -20.62
CA GLY A 324 -14.18 11.11 -21.51
C GLY A 324 -13.81 10.96 -22.99
N ILE A 325 -12.93 10.02 -23.36
CA ILE A 325 -12.57 9.76 -24.75
C ILE A 325 -13.51 8.70 -25.32
N GLU A 326 -14.29 9.08 -26.35
CA GLU A 326 -15.32 8.22 -26.99
C GLU A 326 -14.82 6.80 -27.28
N ASN A 327 -13.63 6.70 -27.86
CA ASN A 327 -13.02 5.44 -28.30
C ASN A 327 -12.12 4.76 -27.26
N SER A 328 -11.92 5.34 -26.07
CA SER A 328 -11.12 4.69 -25.03
C SER A 328 -11.86 3.45 -24.50
N PRO A 329 -11.16 2.33 -24.28
CA PRO A 329 -11.74 1.17 -23.61
C PRO A 329 -12.01 1.45 -22.13
N ILE A 330 -11.38 2.46 -21.51
CA ILE A 330 -11.64 2.84 -20.13
C ILE A 330 -12.93 3.65 -20.09
N LYS A 331 -13.91 3.22 -19.29
CA LYS A 331 -15.24 3.88 -19.20
C LYS A 331 -15.54 4.51 -17.85
N GLY A 332 -14.68 4.31 -16.87
CA GLY A 332 -14.80 4.99 -15.60
C GLY A 332 -13.99 4.36 -14.49
N LEU A 333 -14.20 4.89 -13.29
CA LEU A 333 -13.64 4.33 -12.06
C LEU A 333 -14.75 4.02 -11.08
N ARG A 334 -14.54 2.95 -10.31
CA ARG A 334 -15.40 2.64 -9.17
C ARG A 334 -14.60 2.69 -7.88
N PHE A 335 -15.07 3.52 -6.97
CA PHE A 335 -14.44 3.76 -5.68
C PHE A 335 -15.21 3.05 -4.56
N TYR A 336 -14.60 2.02 -4.01
CA TYR A 336 -15.16 1.24 -2.91
C TYR A 336 -14.89 1.90 -1.57
N MET A 337 -15.99 2.14 -0.86
CA MET A 337 -15.98 2.61 0.51
C MET A 337 -16.66 1.58 1.41
N LYS A 338 -16.12 1.41 2.61
CA LYS A 338 -16.82 0.67 3.64
C LYS A 338 -17.98 1.52 4.15
N GLY A 339 -19.20 1.02 4.01
CA GLY A 339 -20.38 1.59 4.65
C GLY A 339 -20.24 1.51 6.16
N TYR A 340 -20.31 2.65 6.82
CA TYR A 340 -20.51 2.71 8.27
C TYR A 340 -22.01 2.70 8.54
N SER A 341 -22.48 1.83 9.43
CA SER A 341 -23.80 2.00 10.03
C SER A 341 -23.81 3.34 10.78
N PRO A 342 -24.86 4.17 10.68
CA PRO A 342 -24.94 5.46 11.37
C PRO A 342 -24.96 5.36 12.91
N SER A 343 -24.93 4.16 13.50
CA SER A 343 -25.03 3.95 14.95
C SER A 343 -23.66 4.01 15.65
N ASN A 344 -23.33 5.22 16.11
CA ASN A 344 -22.57 5.61 17.31
C ASN A 344 -21.16 5.03 17.61
N ASN A 345 -20.19 5.96 17.54
CA ASN A 345 -19.12 6.19 18.53
C ASN A 345 -17.84 5.36 18.60
N VAL A 346 -17.36 4.75 17.52
CA VAL A 346 -15.92 4.40 17.43
C VAL A 346 -15.35 4.65 16.02
N ASP A 347 -14.35 5.53 15.96
CA ASP A 347 -13.41 5.84 14.87
C ASP A 347 -13.92 6.52 13.59
N ASN A 348 -14.04 7.84 13.70
CA ASN A 348 -14.18 8.87 12.66
C ASN A 348 -13.01 8.94 11.65
N ASN A 349 -12.62 7.83 11.01
CA ASN A 349 -11.49 7.81 10.05
C ASN A 349 -11.80 8.29 8.62
N ILE A 350 -13.01 8.79 8.37
CA ILE A 350 -13.41 9.47 7.11
C ILE A 350 -13.98 10.87 7.41
N ASN A 351 -13.47 11.57 8.43
CA ASN A 351 -13.74 13.01 8.56
C ASN A 351 -12.67 13.80 7.82
N GLU A 352 -13.01 14.38 6.66
CA GLU A 352 -12.05 15.09 5.81
C GLU A 352 -11.30 16.25 6.51
N GLY A 353 -11.91 16.82 7.56
CA GLY A 353 -11.39 17.97 8.32
C GLY A 353 -10.30 17.61 9.33
N ASN A 354 -10.35 16.43 9.96
CA ASN A 354 -9.56 16.16 11.17
C ASN A 354 -8.16 15.55 10.91
N PHE A 355 -7.95 14.84 9.79
CA PHE A 355 -6.69 14.10 9.56
C PHE A 355 -5.52 14.95 9.07
N HIS A 356 -5.78 16.13 8.54
CA HIS A 356 -4.73 16.90 7.89
C HIS A 356 -3.78 17.60 8.86
N HIS A 357 -4.13 17.72 10.13
CA HIS A 357 -3.38 18.46 11.14
C HIS A 357 -2.45 17.57 11.97
N GLN A 358 -2.85 16.33 12.24
CA GLN A 358 -2.16 15.47 13.21
C GLN A 358 -0.71 15.15 12.81
N TRP A 359 -0.45 14.76 11.55
CA TRP A 359 0.92 14.44 11.10
C TRP A 359 1.81 15.67 10.85
N ARG A 360 1.30 16.90 10.89
CA ARG A 360 2.14 18.10 10.71
C ARG A 360 2.96 18.42 11.95
N HIS A 361 2.42 18.06 13.10
CA HIS A 361 3.03 18.24 14.42
C HIS A 361 3.55 16.91 14.98
N ALA A 362 3.53 15.84 14.17
CA ALA A 362 4.05 14.54 14.55
C ALA A 362 5.56 14.62 14.78
N GLY A 363 5.98 14.09 15.92
CA GLY A 363 7.36 13.75 16.22
C GLY A 363 7.65 12.30 15.86
N TYR A 364 8.90 11.89 16.05
CA TYR A 364 9.32 10.52 15.77
C TYR A 364 8.56 9.49 16.62
N LYS A 365 8.16 9.87 17.84
CA LYS A 365 7.29 9.09 18.74
C LYS A 365 5.88 8.78 18.19
N ASP A 366 5.49 9.42 17.10
CA ASP A 366 4.15 9.25 16.51
C ASP A 366 4.15 8.28 15.31
N ILE A 367 5.31 7.75 14.91
CA ILE A 367 5.42 6.84 13.76
C ILE A 367 4.74 5.50 14.07
N GLY A 368 3.92 4.97 13.16
CA GLY A 368 3.15 3.75 13.45
C GLY A 368 2.03 3.91 14.48
N SER A 369 1.79 5.14 14.99
CA SER A 369 0.60 5.44 15.80
C SER A 369 -0.65 5.33 14.94
N PRO A 370 -1.70 4.59 15.36
CA PRO A 370 -2.95 4.48 14.59
C PRO A 370 -3.60 5.85 14.33
N ASN A 371 -3.37 6.81 15.23
CA ASN A 371 -3.92 8.17 15.14
C ASN A 371 -3.25 9.03 14.06
N HIS A 372 -2.07 8.64 13.57
CA HIS A 372 -1.31 9.43 12.59
C HIS A 372 -1.24 8.77 11.21
N ILE A 373 -1.84 7.58 11.08
CA ILE A 373 -1.83 6.80 9.86
C ILE A 373 -2.95 7.27 8.96
N SER A 374 -2.56 7.64 7.74
CA SER A 374 -3.51 7.99 6.71
C SER A 374 -3.52 6.84 5.70
N PRO A 375 -4.60 6.04 5.62
CA PRO A 375 -4.72 5.00 4.62
C PRO A 375 -4.45 5.59 3.24
N ILE A 376 -3.85 4.80 2.33
CA ILE A 376 -3.64 5.21 0.94
C ILE A 376 -4.94 5.84 0.46
N THR A 377 -5.99 4.99 0.45
CA THR A 377 -7.36 5.19 -0.05
C THR A 377 -8.05 6.48 0.36
N TYR A 378 -7.77 7.02 1.54
CA TYR A 378 -8.38 8.28 1.98
C TYR A 378 -7.97 9.44 1.05
N SER A 379 -6.72 9.43 0.62
CA SER A 379 -6.17 10.51 -0.16
C SER A 379 -6.65 10.49 -1.61
N GLU A 380 -6.99 9.31 -2.12
CA GLU A 380 -7.72 9.08 -3.37
C GLU A 380 -9.21 9.41 -3.21
N LEU A 381 -9.86 9.01 -2.11
CA LEU A 381 -11.28 9.34 -1.85
C LEU A 381 -11.50 10.85 -1.84
N ARG A 382 -10.61 11.60 -1.18
CA ARG A 382 -10.66 13.07 -1.21
C ARG A 382 -10.52 13.62 -2.63
N ARG A 383 -9.66 13.01 -3.45
CA ARG A 383 -9.49 13.41 -4.85
C ARG A 383 -10.77 13.14 -5.64
N VAL A 384 -11.36 11.96 -5.48
CA VAL A 384 -12.66 11.59 -6.03
C VAL A 384 -13.72 12.61 -5.60
N ASN A 385 -13.89 12.87 -4.30
CA ASN A 385 -14.86 13.83 -3.79
C ASN A 385 -14.70 15.23 -4.41
N LYS A 386 -13.45 15.70 -4.56
CA LYS A 386 -13.16 16.97 -5.22
C LYS A 386 -13.57 16.98 -6.69
N LEU A 387 -13.29 15.91 -7.44
CA LEU A 387 -13.69 15.80 -8.84
C LEU A 387 -15.21 15.73 -8.97
N THR A 388 -15.86 14.87 -8.19
CA THR A 388 -17.31 14.68 -8.26
C THR A 388 -18.10 15.91 -7.83
N LYS A 389 -17.55 16.75 -6.94
CA LYS A 389 -18.17 18.01 -6.53
C LYS A 389 -18.09 19.09 -7.62
N ASN A 390 -17.01 19.07 -8.41
CA ASN A 390 -16.71 20.14 -9.36
C ASN A 390 -17.25 19.84 -10.77
N ASN A 391 -17.53 18.59 -11.11
CA ASN A 391 -18.05 18.17 -12.41
C ASN A 391 -19.20 17.17 -12.19
N LYS A 392 -20.40 17.44 -12.72
CA LYS A 392 -21.55 16.52 -12.63
C LYS A 392 -21.49 15.39 -13.66
N GLU A 393 -20.73 15.56 -14.74
CA GLU A 393 -20.54 14.57 -15.82
C GLU A 393 -19.27 13.74 -15.57
N HIS A 394 -19.02 13.39 -14.31
CA HIS A 394 -17.83 12.61 -13.95
C HIS A 394 -18.03 11.12 -14.23
N HIS A 395 -16.97 10.38 -14.49
CA HIS A 395 -17.02 8.93 -14.78
C HIS A 395 -16.71 8.09 -13.54
N ILE A 396 -17.09 8.60 -12.36
CA ILE A 396 -16.75 8.04 -11.06
C ILE A 396 -17.99 7.52 -10.34
N GLU A 397 -18.02 6.22 -10.09
CA GLU A 397 -19.04 5.58 -9.25
C GLU A 397 -18.51 5.38 -7.82
N LYS A 398 -19.33 5.69 -6.82
CA LYS A 398 -19.02 5.44 -5.41
C LYS A 398 -19.88 4.30 -4.92
N GLU A 399 -19.26 3.18 -4.54
CA GLU A 399 -19.99 2.01 -4.03
C GLU A 399 -19.73 1.85 -2.53
N TYR A 400 -20.81 1.85 -1.75
CA TYR A 400 -20.77 1.64 -0.31
C TYR A 400 -21.04 0.17 -0.01
N ILE A 401 -20.03 -0.53 0.50
CA ILE A 401 -20.19 -1.92 0.92
C ILE A 401 -20.70 -1.94 2.36
N ASP A 402 -21.89 -2.45 2.55
CA ASP A 402 -22.41 -2.69 3.87
C ASP A 402 -21.68 -3.90 4.50
N LYS A 403 -20.92 -3.66 5.56
CA LYS A 403 -20.14 -4.70 6.25
C LYS A 403 -21.02 -5.86 6.74
N PHE A 404 -22.31 -5.63 6.93
CA PHE A 404 -23.27 -6.60 7.43
C PHE A 404 -24.18 -7.17 6.35
N GLU A 405 -23.97 -6.86 5.07
CA GLU A 405 -24.85 -7.37 4.00
C GLU A 405 -24.85 -8.89 3.96
N SER A 406 -23.67 -9.52 4.02
CA SER A 406 -23.54 -10.98 4.03
C SER A 406 -24.19 -11.60 5.28
N ALA A 407 -24.04 -10.96 6.44
CA ALA A 407 -24.67 -11.42 7.68
C ALA A 407 -26.20 -11.27 7.61
N ARG A 408 -26.72 -10.17 7.03
CA ARG A 408 -28.15 -9.97 6.80
C ARG A 408 -28.73 -10.94 5.79
N LYS A 409 -28.03 -11.21 4.68
CA LYS A 409 -28.46 -12.23 3.70
C LYS A 409 -28.54 -13.61 4.35
N TYR A 410 -27.56 -13.96 5.18
CA TYR A 410 -27.58 -15.22 5.94
C TYR A 410 -28.74 -15.27 6.95
N LEU A 411 -28.95 -14.19 7.72
CA LEU A 411 -30.06 -14.11 8.66
C LEU A 411 -31.44 -14.09 7.98
N ALA A 412 -31.55 -13.59 6.75
CA ALA A 412 -32.79 -13.62 5.97
C ALA A 412 -33.08 -14.99 5.34
N THR A 413 -32.13 -15.91 5.38
CA THR A 413 -32.30 -17.31 4.93
C THR A 413 -32.56 -18.29 6.08
N LEU A 414 -32.52 -17.81 7.33
CA LEU A 414 -32.96 -18.52 8.53
C LEU A 414 -34.39 -18.09 8.86
#